data_AF-A0A1I2RN09-F1
#
_entry.id   AF-A0A1I2RN09-F1
#
_cell.length_a   1.000
_cell.length_b   1.000
_cell.length_c   1.000
_cell.angle_alpha   90.00
_cell.angle_beta   90.00
_cell.angle_gamma   90.00
#
_symmetry.space_group_name_H-M   'P 1'
#
loop_
_entity.id
_entity.type
_entity.pdbx_description
1 polymer ?
#
loop_
_entity_poly.entity_id
_entity_poly.type
_entity_poly.pdbx_seq_one_letter_code
_entity_poly.pdbx_strand_id
1 'polypeptide(L)'
;MFGISVKEKNGNVIVSWQLSRVEIPKNDIIDVTDDDTYGGEEQTAIRIGYPNATTERIFIRTNKQNYILFTNNVSIKEKIESLINR
;
A
#
# COMPACT_ATOMS: atom_id res chain seq x y z
N MET A 1 2.68 -17.93 -5.78
CA MET A 1 2.65 -16.51 -6.19
C MET A 1 2.52 -15.65 -4.92
N PHE A 2 3.61 -15.04 -4.46
CA PHE A 2 3.65 -14.24 -3.23
C PHE A 2 3.34 -12.77 -3.53
N GLY A 3 2.05 -12.45 -3.70
CA GLY A 3 1.58 -11.09 -3.95
C GLY A 3 1.30 -10.31 -2.66
N ILE A 4 1.02 -9.02 -2.80
CA ILE A 4 0.54 -8.18 -1.70
C ILE A 4 -0.87 -8.61 -1.29
N SER A 5 -1.11 -8.71 0.01
CA SER A 5 -2.44 -8.92 0.59
C SER A 5 -2.80 -7.76 1.52
N VAL A 6 -4.03 -7.26 1.40
CA VAL A 6 -4.57 -6.21 2.27
C VAL A 6 -5.80 -6.74 3.00
N LYS A 7 -5.88 -6.49 4.31
CA LYS A 7 -7.03 -6.82 5.17
C LYS A 7 -7.26 -5.72 6.20
N GLU A 8 -8.48 -5.59 6.71
CA GLU A 8 -8.77 -4.75 7.87
C GLU A 8 -8.78 -5.59 9.16
N LYS A 9 -8.24 -5.04 10.24
CA LYS A 9 -8.39 -5.60 11.59
C LYS A 9 -8.22 -4.49 12.63
N ASN A 10 -9.15 -4.40 13.58
CA ASN A 10 -9.09 -3.46 14.72
C ASN A 10 -8.86 -2.00 14.30
N GLY A 11 -9.47 -1.55 13.20
CA GLY A 11 -9.29 -0.17 12.70
C GLY A 11 -7.97 0.08 11.96
N ASN A 12 -7.17 -0.96 11.72
CA ASN A 12 -5.93 -0.89 10.95
C ASN A 12 -6.10 -1.55 9.58
N VAL A 13 -5.51 -0.94 8.56
CA VAL A 13 -5.22 -1.56 7.27
C VAL A 13 -3.92 -2.35 7.41
N ILE A 14 -4.01 -3.65 7.16
CA ILE A 14 -2.92 -4.59 7.30
C ILE A 14 -2.44 -4.98 5.92
N VAL A 15 -1.22 -4.55 5.61
CA VAL A 15 -0.52 -4.92 4.38
C VAL A 15 0.44 -6.06 4.71
N SER A 16 0.34 -7.16 3.99
CA SER A 16 1.21 -8.34 4.15
C SER A 16 1.85 -8.71 2.83
N TRP A 17 3.15 -8.98 2.88
CA TRP A 17 3.93 -9.45 1.75
C TRP A 17 5.04 -10.38 2.24
N GLN A 18 5.02 -11.63 1.77
CA GLN A 18 5.90 -12.70 2.28
C GLN A 18 5.85 -12.80 3.81
N LEU A 19 6.98 -12.63 4.50
CA LEU A 19 7.10 -12.62 5.96
C LEU A 19 6.92 -11.22 6.58
N SER A 20 6.82 -10.19 5.74
CA SER A 20 6.66 -8.80 6.18
C SER A 20 5.20 -8.44 6.36
N ARG A 21 4.91 -7.71 7.44
CA ARG A 21 3.59 -7.19 7.75
C ARG A 21 3.70 -5.78 8.31
N VAL A 22 2.89 -4.88 7.77
CA VAL A 22 2.75 -3.50 8.23
C VAL A 22 1.29 -3.28 8.62
N GLU A 23 1.09 -2.63 9.77
CA GLU A 23 -0.22 -2.22 10.25
C GLU A 23 -0.30 -0.70 10.21
N ILE A 24 -1.20 -0.17 9.39
CA ILE A 24 -1.40 1.25 9.16
C ILE A 24 -2.76 1.62 9.76
N PRO A 25 -2.84 2.47 10.77
CA PRO A 25 -4.13 2.92 11.30
C PRO A 25 -4.95 3.63 10.22
N LYS A 26 -6.24 3.30 10.06
CA LYS A 26 -7.11 3.94 9.05
C LYS A 26 -7.13 5.46 9.21
N ASN A 27 -7.20 5.94 10.45
CA ASN A 27 -7.21 7.37 10.77
C ASN A 27 -5.88 8.08 10.46
N ASP A 28 -4.80 7.33 10.21
CA ASP A 28 -3.51 7.90 9.81
C ASP A 28 -3.38 8.03 8.29
N ILE A 29 -4.22 7.33 7.52
CA ILE A 29 -4.21 7.37 6.05
C ILE A 29 -4.91 8.65 5.61
N ILE A 30 -4.17 9.49 4.88
CA ILE A 30 -4.65 10.76 4.33
C ILE A 30 -5.22 10.53 2.93
N ASP A 31 -4.51 9.76 2.11
CA ASP A 31 -4.86 9.55 0.71
C ASP A 31 -4.22 8.26 0.16
N VAL A 32 -4.81 7.72 -0.90
CA VAL A 32 -4.34 6.53 -1.62
C VAL A 32 -4.41 6.79 -3.11
N THR A 33 -3.26 6.84 -3.78
CA THR A 33 -3.17 7.17 -5.21
C THR A 33 -2.33 6.14 -5.96
N ASP A 34 -2.43 6.15 -7.28
CA ASP A 34 -1.45 5.48 -8.12
C ASP A 34 -0.16 6.32 -8.18
N ASP A 35 0.98 5.66 -8.30
CA ASP A 35 2.28 6.28 -8.53
C ASP A 35 2.78 5.90 -9.92
N ASP A 36 2.73 6.86 -10.84
CA ASP A 36 3.10 6.66 -12.24
C ASP A 36 4.62 6.63 -12.46
N THR A 37 5.43 6.82 -11.40
CA THR A 37 6.89 6.77 -11.52
C THR A 37 7.43 5.36 -11.36
N TYR A 38 8.38 4.97 -12.20
CA TYR A 38 8.89 3.59 -12.25
C TYR A 38 9.42 3.05 -10.90
N GLY A 39 9.99 3.91 -10.04
CA GLY A 39 10.57 3.53 -8.75
C GLY A 39 9.81 4.02 -7.51
N GLY A 40 8.73 4.76 -7.72
CA GLY A 40 8.05 5.52 -6.67
C GLY A 40 8.67 6.90 -6.43
N GLU A 41 7.84 7.95 -6.43
CA GLU A 41 8.30 9.35 -6.41
C GLU A 41 8.92 9.70 -5.06
N GLU A 42 8.30 9.23 -3.98
CA GLU A 42 8.75 9.55 -2.64
C GLU A 42 9.94 8.67 -2.21
N GLN A 43 11.09 9.31 -2.06
CA GLN A 43 12.33 8.62 -1.68
C GLN A 43 12.25 8.01 -0.28
N THR A 44 11.59 8.70 0.66
CA THR A 44 11.43 8.30 2.06
C THR A 44 10.33 7.27 2.30
N ALA A 45 9.52 6.94 1.30
CA ALA A 45 8.44 5.99 1.46
C ALA A 45 8.97 4.56 1.64
N ILE A 46 8.31 3.81 2.51
CA ILE A 46 8.59 2.38 2.71
C ILE A 46 8.05 1.61 1.52
N ARG A 47 8.94 0.88 0.85
CA ARG A 47 8.63 0.10 -0.35
C ARG A 47 8.29 -1.35 0.04
N ILE A 48 7.12 -1.83 -0.37
CA ILE A 48 6.63 -3.18 -0.07
C ILE A 48 6.26 -3.86 -1.38
N GLY A 49 6.79 -5.06 -1.65
CA GLY A 49 6.57 -5.77 -2.91
C GLY A 49 7.83 -5.83 -3.76
N TYR A 50 7.67 -6.10 -5.06
CA TYR A 50 8.79 -6.20 -6.01
C TYR A 50 8.86 -4.97 -6.94
N PRO A 51 9.74 -3.97 -6.68
CA PRO A 51 9.74 -2.71 -7.42
C PRO A 51 9.87 -2.81 -8.94
N ASN A 52 10.67 -3.76 -9.41
CA ASN A 52 11.03 -3.89 -10.83
C ASN A 52 10.31 -5.04 -11.53
N ALA A 53 9.40 -5.75 -10.85
CA ALA A 53 8.69 -6.92 -11.39
C ALA A 53 7.16 -6.75 -11.39
N THR A 54 6.67 -5.55 -11.04
CA THR A 54 5.24 -5.25 -10.99
C THR A 54 4.87 -3.98 -11.74
N THR A 55 3.64 -3.94 -12.25
CA THR A 55 3.11 -2.79 -13.00
C THR A 55 2.46 -1.76 -12.10
N GLU A 56 1.74 -2.19 -11.07
CA GLU A 56 1.00 -1.29 -10.19
C GLU A 56 1.88 -0.82 -9.04
N ARG A 57 1.78 0.48 -8.77
CA ARG A 57 2.44 1.18 -7.67
C ARG A 57 1.39 2.00 -6.97
N ILE A 58 1.07 1.62 -5.76
CA ILE A 58 0.02 2.28 -4.97
C ILE A 58 0.72 3.06 -3.88
N PHE A 59 0.58 4.37 -3.91
CA PHE A 59 1.10 5.28 -2.91
C PHE A 59 0.07 5.48 -1.81
N ILE A 60 0.47 5.17 -0.58
CA ILE A 60 -0.35 5.39 0.62
C ILE A 60 0.30 6.51 1.40
N ARG A 61 -0.39 7.66 1.41
CA ARG A 61 0.03 8.82 2.19
C ARG A 61 -0.52 8.73 3.60
N THR A 62 0.32 8.92 4.60
CA THR A 62 -0.08 8.95 6.02
C THR A 62 0.47 10.18 6.73
N ASN A 63 0.07 10.44 7.98
CA ASN A 63 0.66 11.56 8.73
C ASN A 63 2.08 11.27 9.24
N LYS A 64 2.51 9.99 9.29
CA LYS A 64 3.78 9.60 9.92
C LYS A 64 4.81 9.06 8.94
N GLN A 65 4.40 8.10 8.11
CA GLN A 65 5.30 7.38 7.22
C GLN A 65 4.53 6.94 5.99
N ASN A 66 4.97 7.37 4.81
CA ASN A 66 4.32 6.99 3.57
C ASN A 66 4.80 5.62 3.09
N TYR A 67 3.98 4.96 2.27
CA TYR A 67 4.25 3.62 1.75
C TYR A 67 4.02 3.58 0.25
N ILE A 68 4.81 2.75 -0.44
CA ILE A 68 4.60 2.42 -1.85
C ILE A 68 4.47 0.90 -1.97
N LEU A 69 3.32 0.46 -2.46
CA LEU A 69 3.02 -0.94 -2.67
C LEU A 69 3.25 -1.32 -4.13
N PHE A 70 4.07 -2.33 -4.37
CA PHE A 70 4.40 -2.85 -5.69
C PHE A 70 3.66 -4.18 -5.91
N THR A 71 2.65 -4.16 -6.79
CA THR A 71 1.76 -5.31 -7.01
C THR A 71 1.34 -5.45 -8.46
N ASN A 72 0.93 -6.66 -8.86
CA ASN A 72 0.26 -6.89 -10.15
C ASN A 72 -1.26 -7.01 -9.99
N ASN A 73 -1.76 -6.73 -8.79
CA ASN A 73 -3.19 -6.80 -8.49
C ASN A 73 -3.78 -5.38 -8.45
N VAL A 74 -4.47 -5.04 -9.54
CA VAL A 74 -5.15 -3.75 -9.76
C VAL A 74 -6.23 -3.45 -8.72
N SER A 75 -6.81 -4.49 -8.06
CA SER A 75 -7.87 -4.29 -7.07
C SER A 75 -7.39 -3.82 -5.69
N ILE A 76 -6.07 -3.77 -5.46
CA ILE A 76 -5.53 -3.43 -4.12
C ILE A 76 -5.85 -1.99 -3.73
N LYS A 77 -5.78 -1.05 -4.67
CA LYS A 77 -6.08 0.36 -4.42
C LYS A 77 -7.53 0.54 -3.99
N GLU A 78 -8.47 0.12 -4.84
CA GLU A 78 -9.91 0.18 -4.57
C GLU A 78 -10.27 -0.52 -3.25
N LYS A 79 -9.59 -1.63 -2.95
CA LYS A 79 -9.78 -2.32 -1.68
C LYS A 79 -9.38 -1.43 -0.51
N ILE A 80 -8.21 -0.81 -0.51
CA ILE A 80 -7.78 0.09 0.57
C ILE A 80 -8.74 1.28 0.69
N GLU A 81 -9.11 1.91 -0.42
CA GLU A 81 -10.07 3.02 -0.46
C GLU A 81 -11.42 2.62 0.16
N SER A 82 -11.94 1.43 -0.17
CA SER A 82 -13.18 0.91 0.40
C SER A 82 -13.09 0.65 1.91
N LEU A 83 -11.89 0.38 2.42
CA LEU A 83 -11.66 0.20 3.85
C LEU A 83 -11.64 1.55 4.57
N ILE A 84 -11.03 2.60 4.01
CA ILE A 84 -10.92 3.91 4.69
C ILE A 84 -12.20 4.75 4.61
N ASN A 85 -13.02 4.58 3.56
CA ASN A 85 -14.26 5.33 3.35
C ASN A 85 -15.50 4.71 4.03
N ARG A 86 -15.29 3.66 4.86
CA ARG A 86 -16.31 3.01 5.69
C ARG A 86 -16.15 3.40 7.15
#